data_AF-A0A7X6TZA2-F1
#
_entry.id   AF-A0A7X6TZA2-F1
#
_cell.length_a   1.000
_cell.length_b   1.000
_cell.length_c   1.000
_cell.angle_alpha   90.00
_cell.angle_beta   90.00
_cell.angle_gamma   90.00
#
_symmetry.space_group_name_H-M   'P 1'
#
loop_
_entity.id
_entity.type
_entity.pdbx_description
1 polymer ?
#
loop_
_entity_poly.entity_id
_entity_poly.type
_entity_poly.pdbx_seq_one_letter_code
_entity_poly.pdbx_strand_id
1 'polypeptide(L)'
;FLDGASVLGIIKKLSEAGIPSPAGKEQWNKRAIEKMLENEKYTGTVSLLDSATHEYEFQMKECHQPIITESDFRAVQEEKKKRSNVVINDDGKHRRNKKYSSKKK
;
A
#
# COMPACT_ATOMS: atom_id res chain seq x y z
N PHE A 1 -3.83 7.30 -5.18
CA PHE A 1 -4.31 6.93 -3.83
C PHE A 1 -4.43 8.18 -2.95
N LEU A 2 -3.40 9.03 -2.97
CA LEU A 2 -3.40 10.36 -2.32
C LEU A 2 -4.46 11.31 -2.88
N ASP A 3 -4.80 11.21 -4.17
CA ASP A 3 -5.92 11.95 -4.80
C ASP A 3 -7.33 11.51 -4.35
N GLY A 4 -7.46 10.81 -3.22
CA GLY A 4 -8.75 10.35 -2.69
C GLY A 4 -9.30 9.06 -3.31
N ALA A 5 -8.70 8.55 -4.40
CA ALA A 5 -9.12 7.28 -4.99
C ALA A 5 -8.91 6.11 -4.01
N SER A 6 -9.94 5.28 -3.84
CA SER A 6 -9.85 3.99 -3.13
C SER A 6 -9.14 2.94 -3.98
N VAL A 7 -8.76 1.80 -3.39
CA VAL A 7 -8.18 0.67 -4.15
C VAL A 7 -9.10 0.25 -5.30
N LEU A 8 -10.42 0.17 -5.06
CA LEU A 8 -11.40 -0.13 -6.10
C LEU A 8 -11.48 0.98 -7.15
N GLY A 9 -11.35 2.24 -6.73
CA GLY A 9 -11.27 3.37 -7.66
C GLY A 9 -10.03 3.32 -8.55
N ILE A 10 -8.89 2.87 -8.03
CA ILE A 10 -7.67 2.65 -8.81
C ILE A 10 -7.88 1.54 -9.82
N ILE A 11 -8.46 0.40 -9.41
CA ILE A 11 -8.78 -0.71 -10.33
C ILE A 11 -9.68 -0.23 -11.47
N LYS A 12 -10.73 0.55 -11.15
CA LYS A 12 -11.64 1.11 -12.15
C LYS A 12 -10.90 2.01 -13.14
N LYS A 13 -10.07 2.93 -12.65
CA LYS A 13 -9.26 3.82 -13.50
C LYS A 13 -8.29 3.05 -14.40
N LEU A 14 -7.63 2.01 -13.88
CA LEU A 14 -6.73 1.16 -14.67
C LEU A 14 -7.47 0.40 -15.77
N SER A 15 -8.66 -0.11 -15.46
CA SER A 15 -9.53 -0.78 -16.42
C SER A 15 -10.04 0.18 -17.51
N GLU A 16 -10.46 1.40 -17.12
CA GLU A 16 -10.89 2.45 -18.05
C GLU A 16 -9.75 2.92 -18.97
N ALA A 17 -8.51 2.91 -18.47
CA ALA A 17 -7.31 3.21 -19.25
C ALA A 17 -6.82 2.02 -20.11
N GLY A 18 -7.48 0.86 -20.05
CA GLY A 18 -7.08 -0.34 -20.80
C GLY A 18 -5.74 -0.94 -20.36
N ILE A 19 -5.31 -0.69 -19.12
CA ILE A 19 -4.01 -1.16 -18.61
C ILE A 19 -4.19 -2.56 -17.98
N PRO A 20 -3.67 -3.64 -18.58
CA PRO A 20 -3.78 -4.97 -18.02
C PRO A 20 -2.93 -5.12 -16.76
N SER A 21 -3.30 -6.07 -15.91
CA SER A 21 -2.49 -6.46 -14.76
C SER A 21 -1.14 -7.06 -15.20
N PRO A 22 -0.14 -7.15 -14.30
CA PRO A 22 1.15 -7.76 -14.64
C PRO A 22 1.05 -9.20 -15.15
N ALA A 23 -0.04 -9.91 -14.81
CA ALA A 23 -0.33 -11.26 -15.29
C ALA A 23 -1.20 -11.29 -16.57
N GLY A 24 -1.40 -10.16 -17.23
CA GLY A 24 -2.19 -10.05 -18.47
C GLY A 24 -3.70 -10.04 -18.30
N LYS A 25 -4.22 -10.04 -17.06
CA LYS A 25 -5.67 -9.96 -16.82
C LYS A 25 -6.20 -8.54 -17.02
N GLU A 26 -7.36 -8.42 -17.64
CA GLU A 26 -8.04 -7.14 -17.88
C GLU A 26 -8.38 -6.42 -16.57
N GLN A 27 -8.86 -7.16 -15.57
CA GLN A 27 -9.16 -6.61 -14.24
C GLN A 27 -8.04 -6.91 -13.25
N TRP A 28 -7.61 -5.85 -12.54
CA TRP A 28 -6.63 -5.95 -11.47
C TRP A 28 -7.25 -6.54 -10.20
N ASN A 29 -6.55 -7.47 -9.56
CA ASN A 29 -6.94 -7.97 -8.24
C ASN A 29 -6.68 -6.91 -7.17
N LYS A 30 -7.63 -6.71 -6.26
CA LYS A 30 -7.50 -5.83 -5.08
C LYS A 30 -6.20 -6.06 -4.30
N ARG A 31 -5.84 -7.31 -4.03
CA ARG A 31 -4.63 -7.66 -3.28
C ARG A 31 -3.36 -7.27 -4.05
N ALA A 32 -3.39 -7.29 -5.38
CA ALA A 32 -2.25 -6.87 -6.19
C ALA A 32 -1.98 -5.37 -6.00
N ILE A 33 -3.01 -4.53 -6.11
CA ILE A 33 -2.88 -3.09 -5.87
C ILE A 33 -2.45 -2.80 -4.43
N GLU A 34 -3.01 -3.51 -3.44
CA GLU A 34 -2.62 -3.34 -2.03
C GLU A 34 -1.14 -3.63 -1.79
N LYS A 35 -0.62 -4.72 -2.38
CA LYS A 35 0.80 -5.07 -2.32
C LYS A 35 1.69 -4.08 -3.06
N MET A 36 1.26 -3.59 -4.22
CA MET A 36 1.99 -2.54 -4.94
C MET A 36 2.14 -1.30 -4.08
N LEU A 37 1.09 -0.90 -3.36
CA LEU A 37 1.13 0.24 -2.44
C LEU A 37 1.97 -0.01 -1.19
N GLU A 38 2.31 -1.25 -0.84
CA GLU A 38 3.15 -1.61 0.34
C GLU A 38 4.61 -1.85 -0.01
N ASN A 39 4.95 -1.85 -1.31
CA ASN A 39 6.26 -2.26 -1.76
C ASN A 39 7.28 -1.12 -1.58
N GLU A 40 8.06 -1.19 -0.50
CA GLU A 40 9.13 -0.24 -0.19
C GLU A 40 10.20 -0.15 -1.28
N LYS A 41 10.36 -1.19 -2.11
CA LYS A 41 11.32 -1.18 -3.22
C LYS A 41 11.12 0.01 -4.15
N TYR A 42 9.91 0.57 -4.25
CA TYR A 42 9.67 1.74 -5.10
C TYR A 42 10.35 3.02 -4.62
N THR A 43 10.83 3.08 -3.38
CA THR A 43 11.62 4.20 -2.83
C THR A 43 13.13 4.02 -3.02
N GLY A 44 13.58 2.95 -3.71
CA GLY A 44 15.00 2.63 -3.84
C GLY A 44 15.61 1.96 -2.60
N THR A 45 14.80 1.72 -1.56
CA THR A 45 15.21 1.01 -0.34
C THR A 45 14.76 -0.44 -0.40
N VAL A 46 15.66 -1.36 -0.07
CA VAL A 46 15.37 -2.80 -0.01
C VAL A 46 15.57 -3.27 1.42
N SER A 47 14.48 -3.71 2.05
CA SER A 47 14.50 -4.35 3.37
C SER A 47 14.39 -5.87 3.17
N LEU A 48 15.35 -6.62 3.70
CA LEU A 48 15.37 -8.07 3.72
C LEU A 48 15.21 -8.54 5.16
N LEU A 49 14.13 -9.26 5.43
CA LEU A 49 13.94 -9.93 6.70
C LEU A 49 14.61 -11.30 6.63
N ASP A 50 15.42 -11.64 7.64
CA ASP A 50 15.96 -12.98 7.80
C ASP A 50 14.81 -13.98 7.98
N SER A 51 14.68 -14.92 7.05
CA SER A 51 13.62 -15.93 7.06
C SER A 51 13.83 -17.01 8.13
N ALA A 52 15.05 -17.14 8.67
CA ALA A 52 15.37 -18.13 9.69
C ALA A 52 14.99 -17.66 11.10
N THR A 53 15.38 -16.43 11.45
CA THR A 53 15.13 -15.89 12.80
C THR A 53 13.93 -14.95 12.84
N HIS A 54 13.57 -14.28 11.74
CA HIS A 54 12.69 -13.11 11.71
C HIS A 54 13.12 -11.97 12.65
N GLU A 55 14.36 -12.01 13.16
CA GLU A 55 14.88 -11.04 14.13
C GLU A 55 15.77 -9.98 13.48
N TYR A 56 16.40 -10.31 12.35
CA TYR A 56 17.32 -9.41 11.65
C TYR A 56 16.68 -8.85 10.38
N GLU A 57 16.60 -7.52 10.31
CA GLU A 57 16.23 -6.77 9.10
C GLU A 57 17.48 -6.13 8.51
N PHE A 58 17.90 -6.60 7.34
CA PHE A 58 18.96 -5.95 6.57
C PHE A 58 18.33 -4.92 5.65
N GLN A 59 18.58 -3.64 5.92
CA GLN A 59 18.08 -2.54 5.09
C GLN A 59 19.22 -1.95 4.26
N MET A 60 19.08 -2.00 2.94
CA MET A 60 20.00 -1.35 2.01
C MET A 60 19.28 -0.18 1.34
N LYS A 61 19.77 1.03 1.59
CA LYS A 61 19.22 2.27 1.03
C LYS A 61 19.84 2.56 -0.33
N GLU A 62 19.07 3.23 -1.19
CA GLU A 62 19.53 3.76 -2.48
C GLU A 62 20.16 2.70 -3.41
N CYS A 63 19.62 1.48 -3.43
CA CYS A 63 20.10 0.39 -4.29
C CYS A 63 19.88 0.67 -5.78
N HIS A 64 18.83 1.43 -6.09
CA HIS A 64 18.46 1.82 -7.44
C HIS A 64 17.74 3.17 -7.40
N GLN A 65 17.59 3.77 -8.57
CA GLN A 65 16.85 5.02 -8.67
C GLN A 65 15.39 4.83 -8.20
N PRO A 66 14.90 5.66 -7.27
CA PRO A 66 13.54 5.56 -6.75
C PRO A 66 12.51 5.84 -7.85
N ILE A 67 11.45 5.03 -7.90
CA ILE A 67 10.28 5.28 -8.77
C ILE A 67 9.37 6.32 -8.13
N ILE A 68 9.26 6.31 -6.80
CA ILE A 68 8.52 7.29 -5.99
C ILE A 68 9.39 7.79 -4.85
N THR A 69 9.11 8.99 -4.36
CA THR A 69 9.84 9.52 -3.20
C THR A 69 9.46 8.78 -1.92
N GLU A 70 10.36 8.74 -0.94
CA GLU A 70 10.07 8.17 0.38
C GLU A 70 8.91 8.91 1.07
N SER A 71 8.83 10.22 0.87
CA SER A 71 7.74 11.06 1.38
C SER A 71 6.37 10.61 0.84
N ASP A 72 6.26 10.38 -0.47
CA ASP A 72 5.01 9.92 -1.08
C ASP A 72 4.61 8.54 -0.59
N PHE A 73 5.58 7.64 -0.44
CA PHE A 73 5.35 6.31 0.11
C PHE A 73 4.81 6.38 1.55
N ARG A 74 5.45 7.18 2.41
CA ARG A 74 5.02 7.38 3.80
C ARG A 74 3.59 7.95 3.85
N ALA A 75 3.29 8.97 3.05
CA ALA A 75 1.95 9.55 2.96
C ALA A 75 0.89 8.51 2.55
N VAL A 76 1.22 7.61 1.63
CA VAL A 76 0.33 6.50 1.24
C VAL A 76 0.11 5.53 2.41
N GLN A 77 1.15 5.16 3.16
CA GLN A 77 0.99 4.27 4.31
C GLN A 77 0.12 4.89 5.41
N GLU A 78 0.31 6.19 5.70
CA GLU A 78 -0.51 6.92 6.67
C GLU A 78 -1.97 6.97 6.24
N GLU A 79 -2.23 7.30 4.98
CA GLU A 79 -3.59 7.35 4.45
C GLU A 79 -4.23 5.94 4.44
N LYS A 80 -3.46 4.86 4.21
CA LYS A 80 -3.95 3.48 4.38
C LYS A 80 -4.33 3.19 5.82
N LYS A 81 -3.49 3.54 6.80
CA LYS A 81 -3.79 3.38 8.24
C LYS A 81 -5.04 4.17 8.64
N LYS A 82 -5.19 5.38 8.13
CA LYS A 82 -6.37 6.24 8.36
C LYS A 82 -7.66 5.65 7.79
N ARG A 83 -7.60 5.09 6.57
CA ARG A 83 -8.74 4.42 5.92
C ARG A 83 -9.05 3.05 6.50
N SER A 84 -8.09 2.43 7.19
CA SER A 84 -8.28 1.13 7.82
C SER A 84 -9.28 1.20 8.97
N ASN A 85 -10.22 0.24 8.95
CA ASN A 85 -11.13 0.02 10.07
C ASN A 85 -10.50 -0.81 11.20
N VAL A 86 -9.32 -1.39 10.97
CA VAL A 86 -8.61 -2.22 11.96
C VAL A 86 -7.60 -1.34 12.68
N VAL A 87 -7.64 -1.37 14.00
CA VAL A 87 -6.71 -0.68 14.91
C VAL A 87 -6.02 -1.72 15.78
N ILE A 88 -4.74 -1.51 16.02
CA ILE A 88 -3.90 -2.35 16.88
C ILE A 88 -3.34 -1.41 17.94
N ASN A 89 -3.79 -1.58 19.18
CA ASN A 89 -3.33 -0.87 20.37
C ASN A 89 -2.94 -1.91 21.44
N ASP A 90 -2.55 -1.47 22.64
CA ASP A 90 -2.20 -2.34 23.77
C ASP A 90 -3.32 -3.34 24.15
N ASP A 91 -4.60 -2.96 23.96
CA ASP A 91 -5.76 -3.84 24.15
C ASP A 91 -5.95 -4.91 23.06
N GLY A 92 -5.02 -4.98 22.09
CA GLY A 92 -5.07 -5.90 20.96
C GLY A 92 -5.80 -5.36 19.73
N LYS A 93 -6.08 -6.27 18.79
CA LYS A 93 -6.63 -5.95 17.47
C LYS A 93 -8.15 -5.81 17.51
N HIS A 94 -8.64 -4.59 17.30
CA HIS A 94 -10.08 -4.30 17.29
C HIS A 94 -10.49 -3.48 16.06
N ARG A 95 -11.80 -3.34 15.84
CA ARG A 95 -12.36 -2.53 14.74
C ARG A 95 -12.84 -1.17 15.26
N ARG A 96 -12.65 -0.10 14.48
CA ARG A 96 -13.19 1.22 14.85
C ARG A 96 -14.72 1.19 14.88
N ASN A 97 -15.30 1.95 15.80
CA ASN A 97 -16.75 2.18 15.85
C ASN A 97 -17.25 2.98 14.64
N LYS A 98 -16.41 3.82 14.02
CA LYS A 98 -16.75 4.61 12.84
C LYS A 98 -15.93 4.17 11.63
N LYS A 99 -16.62 3.77 10.56
CA LYS A 99 -16.00 3.42 9.29
C LYS A 99 -15.53 4.67 8.56
N TYR A 100 -14.42 4.56 7.84
CA TYR A 100 -13.99 5.58 6.90
C TYR A 100 -15.06 5.79 5.81
N SER A 101 -15.41 7.05 5.54
CA SER A 101 -16.30 7.45 4.45
C SER A 101 -15.59 8.48 3.59
N SER A 102 -15.51 8.21 2.28
CA SER A 102 -15.00 9.16 1.30
C SER A 102 -16.03 10.23 0.92
N LYS A 103 -17.30 10.07 1.28
CA LYS A 103 -18.35 11.07 1.06
C LYS A 103 -18.24 12.15 2.15
N LYS A 104 -18.17 13.42 1.76
CA LYS A 104 -18.28 14.55 2.70
C LYS A 104 -19.62 14.43 3.45
N LYS A 105 -19.58 14.61 4.77
CA LYS A 105 -20.79 14.79 5.59
C LYS A 105 -21.28 16.22 5.44
#